data_AF-A0A6A9SHH9-F1
#
_entry.id   AF-A0A6A9SHH9-F1
#
_cell.length_a   1.000
_cell.length_b   1.000
_cell.length_c   1.000
_cell.angle_alpha   90.00
_cell.angle_beta   90.00
_cell.angle_gamma   90.00
#
_symmetry.space_group_name_H-M   'P 1'
#
loop_
_entity.id
_entity.type
_entity.pdbx_description
1 polymer ?
#
loop_
_entity_poly.entity_id
_entity_poly.type
_entity_poly.pdbx_seq_one_letter_code
_entity_poly.pdbx_strand_id
1 'polypeptide(L)'
;MVLPSGFALPPLPYLAVVAAAVLAVGWLLAREAPPVTDRTVLAFAPWMVLGSTLYVCFQLRLYPDAVAPFFGSPTVYASTFAAAGATWLAARRSARPLLALAAVGAAGALVPTAAAISFGLANDTLTLAWPLAAVVAAAVIGHVAWWSVERVRPDDVAAVGAAGA
;
A
#
# COMPACT_ATOMS: atom_id res chain seq x y z
N MET A 1 -1.67 3.80 -27.90
CA MET A 1 -2.54 3.86 -26.69
C MET A 1 -1.91 4.82 -25.71
N VAL A 2 -2.69 5.73 -25.11
CA VAL A 2 -2.21 6.78 -24.17
C VAL A 2 -2.27 6.32 -22.70
N LEU A 3 -2.69 5.09 -22.45
CA LEU A 3 -2.71 4.48 -21.11
C LEU A 3 -1.44 3.66 -20.89
N PRO A 4 -0.84 3.69 -19.69
CA PRO A 4 0.30 2.84 -19.33
C PRO A 4 -0.03 1.36 -19.56
N SER A 5 0.96 0.57 -19.98
CA SER A 5 0.82 -0.89 -20.07
C SER A 5 0.37 -1.47 -18.73
N GLY A 6 -0.73 -2.24 -18.74
CA GLY A 6 -1.29 -2.85 -17.53
C GLY A 6 -2.28 -1.97 -16.75
N PHE A 7 -2.63 -0.78 -17.28
CA PHE A 7 -3.79 -0.01 -16.81
C PHE A 7 -5.05 -0.52 -17.50
N ALA A 8 -5.80 -1.37 -16.80
CA ALA A 8 -7.07 -1.89 -17.29
C ALA A 8 -8.01 -2.16 -16.11
N LEU A 9 -9.28 -1.79 -16.28
CA LEU A 9 -10.29 -2.25 -15.33
C LEU A 9 -10.44 -3.77 -15.46
N PRO A 10 -10.60 -4.47 -14.33
CA PRO A 10 -10.75 -5.91 -14.35
C PRO A 10 -12.13 -6.27 -14.92
N PRO A 11 -12.37 -7.53 -15.32
CA PRO A 11 -13.69 -7.96 -15.77
C PRO A 11 -14.77 -7.63 -14.73
N LEU A 12 -15.99 -7.33 -15.21
CA LEU A 12 -17.09 -6.83 -14.38
C LEU A 12 -17.33 -7.58 -13.06
N PRO A 13 -17.25 -8.93 -12.98
CA PRO A 13 -17.42 -9.63 -11.71
C PRO A 13 -16.40 -9.23 -10.65
N TYR A 14 -15.12 -9.11 -11.03
CA TYR A 14 -14.05 -8.68 -10.13
C TYR A 14 -14.21 -7.22 -9.73
N LEU A 15 -14.59 -6.37 -10.68
CA LEU A 15 -14.85 -4.96 -10.41
C LEU A 15 -15.98 -4.79 -9.38
N ALA A 16 -17.07 -5.54 -9.53
CA ALA A 16 -18.20 -5.51 -8.60
C ALA A 16 -17.79 -5.93 -7.17
N VAL A 17 -16.98 -6.99 -7.04
CA VAL A 17 -16.45 -7.45 -5.75
C VAL A 17 -15.58 -6.38 -5.10
N VAL A 18 -14.63 -5.80 -5.83
CA VAL A 18 -13.74 -4.77 -5.31
C VAL A 18 -14.51 -3.50 -4.95
N ALA A 19 -15.46 -3.07 -5.80
CA ALA A 19 -16.29 -1.91 -5.53
C ALA A 19 -17.14 -2.12 -4.26
N ALA A 20 -17.77 -3.27 -4.10
CA ALA A 20 -18.54 -3.60 -2.90
C ALA A 20 -17.66 -3.58 -1.64
N ALA A 21 -16.45 -4.16 -1.71
CA ALA A 21 -15.51 -4.15 -0.58
C ALA A 21 -15.05 -2.73 -0.21
N VAL A 22 -14.68 -1.92 -1.20
CA VAL A 22 -14.27 -0.52 -1.00
C VAL A 22 -15.41 0.29 -0.39
N LEU A 23 -16.63 0.18 -0.93
CA LEU A 23 -17.79 0.91 -0.44
C LEU A 23 -18.15 0.50 0.98
N ALA A 24 -18.16 -0.81 1.28
CA ALA A 24 -18.45 -1.31 2.61
C ALA A 24 -17.42 -0.85 3.64
N VAL A 25 -16.13 -1.01 3.35
CA VAL A 25 -15.03 -0.58 4.24
C VAL A 25 -15.01 0.94 4.40
N GLY A 26 -15.14 1.69 3.31
CA GLY A 26 -15.19 3.14 3.34
C GLY A 26 -16.38 3.66 4.15
N TRP A 27 -17.56 3.05 3.99
CA TRP A 27 -18.74 3.39 4.78
C TRP A 27 -18.57 3.10 6.27
N LEU A 28 -18.01 1.94 6.63
CA LEU A 28 -17.72 1.61 8.03
C LEU A 28 -16.70 2.59 8.65
N LEU A 29 -15.63 2.93 7.92
CA LEU A 29 -14.65 3.91 8.36
C LEU A 29 -15.27 5.30 8.52
N ALA A 30 -16.12 5.73 7.59
CA ALA A 30 -16.83 7.00 7.67
C ALA A 30 -17.80 7.05 8.86
N ARG A 31 -18.48 5.93 9.15
CA ARG A 31 -19.40 5.82 10.29
C ARG A 31 -18.70 5.78 11.64
N GLU A 32 -17.60 5.04 11.74
CA GLU A 32 -16.87 4.89 12.99
C GLU A 32 -15.88 6.04 13.25
N ALA A 33 -15.53 6.82 12.20
CA ALA A 33 -14.63 7.96 12.22
C ALA A 33 -13.38 7.77 13.11
N PRO A 34 -12.63 6.66 12.93
CA PRO A 34 -11.48 6.39 13.78
C PRO A 34 -10.42 7.50 13.66
N PRO A 35 -9.76 7.87 14.77
CA PRO A 35 -8.77 8.94 14.75
C PRO A 35 -7.58 8.55 13.87
N VAL A 36 -7.26 9.41 12.91
CA VAL A 36 -6.05 9.33 12.09
C VAL A 36 -4.98 10.16 12.77
N THR A 37 -3.88 9.51 13.15
CA THR A 37 -2.72 10.11 13.79
C THR A 37 -1.46 9.70 13.04
N ASP A 38 -0.32 10.33 13.33
CA ASP A 38 0.99 9.95 12.77
C ASP A 38 1.27 8.45 12.96
N ARG A 39 0.93 7.90 14.14
CA ARG A 39 1.10 6.48 14.41
C ARG A 39 0.16 5.60 13.58
N THR A 40 -1.03 6.09 13.26
CA THR A 40 -1.95 5.40 12.35
C THR A 40 -1.35 5.31 10.96
N VAL A 41 -0.78 6.42 10.45
CA VAL A 41 -0.11 6.46 9.14
C VAL A 41 1.08 5.50 9.11
N LEU A 42 1.94 5.52 10.14
CA LEU A 42 3.06 4.60 10.25
C LEU A 42 2.62 3.12 10.31
N ALA A 43 1.51 2.82 10.98
CA ALA A 43 0.96 1.46 11.03
C ALA A 43 0.45 0.97 9.67
N PHE A 44 0.12 1.87 8.74
CA PHE A 44 -0.23 1.55 7.36
C PHE A 44 0.97 1.42 6.42
N ALA A 45 2.17 1.88 6.79
CA ALA A 45 3.37 1.76 5.97
C ALA A 45 3.63 0.33 5.42
N PRO A 46 3.56 -0.75 6.22
CA PRO A 46 3.75 -2.10 5.68
C PRO A 46 2.65 -2.54 4.70
N TRP A 47 1.46 -1.94 4.75
CA TRP A 47 0.40 -2.22 3.76
C TRP A 47 0.72 -1.63 2.39
N MET A 48 1.45 -0.50 2.34
CA MET A 48 1.95 0.05 1.08
C MET A 48 2.98 -0.90 0.44
N VAL A 49 3.84 -1.50 1.26
CA VAL A 49 4.80 -2.54 0.81
C VAL A 49 4.05 -3.78 0.31
N LEU A 50 3.03 -4.23 1.05
CA LEU A 50 2.18 -5.35 0.63
C LEU A 50 1.53 -5.07 -0.73
N GLY A 51 0.80 -3.96 -0.89
CA GLY A 51 0.15 -3.62 -2.16
C GLY A 51 1.14 -3.51 -3.33
N SER A 52 2.30 -2.90 -3.09
CA SER A 52 3.37 -2.78 -4.09
C SER A 52 3.92 -4.14 -4.51
N THR A 53 4.26 -5.01 -3.57
CA THR A 53 4.83 -6.33 -3.84
C THR A 53 3.82 -7.29 -4.45
N LEU A 54 2.53 -7.15 -4.09
CA LEU A 54 1.45 -7.85 -4.79
C LEU A 54 1.38 -7.45 -6.26
N TYR A 55 1.49 -6.15 -6.57
CA TYR A 55 1.51 -5.66 -7.95
C TYR A 55 2.75 -6.13 -8.72
N VAL A 56 3.93 -6.17 -8.09
CA VAL A 56 5.14 -6.74 -8.68
C VAL A 56 4.90 -8.20 -9.08
N CYS A 57 4.33 -9.01 -8.18
CA CYS A 57 4.00 -10.40 -8.49
C CYS A 57 3.00 -10.54 -9.64
N PHE A 58 2.08 -9.58 -9.80
CA PHE A 58 1.17 -9.54 -10.95
C PHE A 58 1.92 -9.27 -12.26
N GLN A 59 2.84 -8.31 -12.26
CA GLN A 59 3.68 -8.02 -13.43
C GLN A 59 4.57 -9.20 -13.82
N LEU A 60 5.07 -9.94 -12.82
CA LEU A 60 5.81 -11.17 -13.00
C LEU A 60 4.93 -12.39 -13.35
N ARG A 61 3.60 -12.22 -13.43
CA ARG A 61 2.61 -13.26 -13.73
C ARG A 61 2.66 -14.46 -12.78
N LEU A 62 2.88 -14.20 -11.48
CA LEU A 62 2.98 -15.23 -10.46
C LEU A 62 1.63 -15.69 -9.91
N TYR A 63 0.53 -15.03 -10.29
CA TYR A 63 -0.81 -15.38 -9.84
C TYR A 63 -1.53 -16.31 -10.81
N PRO A 64 -2.36 -17.24 -10.31
CA PRO A 64 -3.39 -17.87 -11.12
C PRO A 64 -4.33 -16.83 -11.74
N ASP A 65 -4.79 -17.10 -12.96
CA ASP A 65 -5.69 -16.21 -13.72
C ASP A 65 -6.97 -15.83 -12.95
N ALA A 66 -7.45 -16.72 -12.07
CA ALA A 66 -8.64 -16.49 -11.25
C ALA A 66 -8.47 -15.41 -10.17
N VAL A 67 -7.24 -15.06 -9.79
CA VAL A 67 -7.00 -14.04 -8.74
C VAL A 67 -6.13 -12.87 -9.23
N ALA A 68 -5.41 -13.06 -10.33
CA ALA A 68 -4.60 -12.01 -10.97
C ALA A 68 -5.34 -10.67 -11.12
N PRO A 69 -6.64 -10.60 -11.50
CA PRO A 69 -7.34 -9.32 -11.67
C PRO A 69 -7.40 -8.44 -10.41
N PHE A 70 -7.29 -9.00 -9.20
CA PHE A 70 -7.29 -8.22 -7.95
C PHE A 70 -5.97 -7.49 -7.69
N PHE A 71 -4.91 -7.88 -8.39
CA PHE A 71 -3.54 -7.41 -8.18
C PHE A 71 -3.01 -6.59 -9.36
N GLY A 72 -3.81 -6.33 -10.39
CA GLY A 72 -3.48 -5.43 -11.50
C GLY A 72 -3.72 -3.95 -11.18
N SER A 73 -3.26 -3.04 -12.04
CA SER A 73 -3.49 -1.59 -11.87
C SER A 73 -4.75 -1.13 -12.62
N PRO A 74 -5.62 -0.30 -12.02
CA PRO A 74 -5.51 0.32 -10.68
C PRO A 74 -6.10 -0.53 -9.52
N THR A 75 -6.61 -1.73 -9.80
CA THR A 75 -7.37 -2.55 -8.85
C THR A 75 -6.62 -2.91 -7.56
N VAL A 76 -5.31 -3.09 -7.63
CA VAL A 76 -4.46 -3.43 -6.48
C VAL A 76 -4.51 -2.37 -5.38
N TYR A 77 -4.67 -1.09 -5.74
CA TYR A 77 -4.83 -0.02 -4.76
C TYR A 77 -6.16 -0.16 -4.00
N ALA A 78 -7.23 -0.47 -4.73
CA ALA A 78 -8.55 -0.66 -4.16
C ALA A 78 -8.66 -1.94 -3.30
N SER A 79 -8.08 -3.05 -3.76
CA SER A 79 -8.05 -4.30 -3.00
C SER A 79 -7.18 -4.18 -1.74
N THR A 80 -6.02 -3.52 -1.84
CA THR A 80 -5.16 -3.23 -0.68
C THR A 80 -5.86 -2.29 0.31
N PHE A 81 -6.53 -1.23 -0.16
CA PHE A 81 -7.34 -0.36 0.69
C PHE A 81 -8.41 -1.16 1.45
N ALA A 82 -9.18 -2.00 0.75
CA ALA A 82 -10.24 -2.78 1.37
C ALA A 82 -9.68 -3.73 2.44
N ALA A 83 -8.58 -4.44 2.16
CA ALA A 83 -7.93 -5.35 3.10
C ALA A 83 -7.36 -4.61 4.32
N ALA A 84 -6.64 -3.50 4.08
CA ALA A 84 -6.02 -2.71 5.13
C ALA A 84 -7.08 -2.05 6.04
N GLY A 85 -8.12 -1.45 5.45
CA GLY A 85 -9.21 -0.81 6.17
C GLY A 85 -10.06 -1.81 6.96
N ALA A 86 -10.39 -2.96 6.39
CA ALA A 86 -11.07 -4.04 7.11
C ALA A 86 -10.22 -4.55 8.29
N THR A 87 -8.91 -4.71 8.08
CA THR A 87 -7.99 -5.12 9.14
C THR A 87 -7.91 -4.07 10.23
N TRP A 88 -7.89 -2.78 9.89
CA TRP A 88 -7.90 -1.70 10.88
C TRP A 88 -9.18 -1.70 11.71
N LEU A 89 -10.35 -1.84 11.08
CA LEU A 89 -11.64 -1.97 11.76
C LEU A 89 -11.66 -3.17 12.72
N ALA A 90 -11.09 -4.32 12.32
CA ALA A 90 -10.96 -5.48 13.18
C ALA A 90 -9.96 -5.26 14.33
N ALA A 91 -8.76 -4.75 14.02
CA ALA A 91 -7.67 -4.53 14.95
C ALA A 91 -8.03 -3.57 16.08
N ARG A 92 -8.94 -2.62 15.83
CA ARG A 92 -9.49 -1.70 16.85
C ARG A 92 -10.17 -2.41 18.02
N ARG A 93 -10.55 -3.68 17.88
CA ARG A 93 -11.10 -4.53 18.96
C ARG A 93 -10.02 -5.23 19.78
N SER A 94 -8.75 -5.07 19.44
CA SER A 94 -7.61 -5.68 20.17
C SER A 94 -7.02 -4.73 21.22
N ALA A 95 -6.22 -5.27 22.13
CA ALA A 95 -5.50 -4.47 23.14
C ALA A 95 -4.42 -3.54 22.54
N ARG A 96 -3.90 -3.86 21.35
CA ARG A 96 -2.83 -3.10 20.68
C ARG A 96 -3.15 -2.90 19.20
N PRO A 97 -4.13 -2.03 18.87
CA PRO A 97 -4.70 -1.95 17.53
C PRO A 97 -3.71 -1.58 16.42
N LEU A 98 -2.85 -0.58 16.67
CA LEU A 98 -1.85 -0.14 15.68
C LEU A 98 -0.74 -1.18 15.46
N LEU A 99 -0.34 -1.89 16.53
CA LEU A 99 0.62 -2.98 16.42
C LEU A 99 0.02 -4.14 15.61
N ALA A 100 -1.23 -4.50 15.88
CA ALA A 100 -1.91 -5.56 15.13
C ALA A 100 -2.04 -5.19 13.64
N LEU A 101 -2.43 -3.94 13.33
CA LEU A 101 -2.50 -3.44 11.96
C LEU A 101 -1.14 -3.51 11.25
N ALA A 102 -0.07 -3.01 11.89
CA ALA A 102 1.27 -3.02 11.33
C ALA A 102 1.80 -4.45 11.15
N ALA A 103 1.59 -5.32 12.15
CA ALA A 103 2.07 -6.69 12.13
C ALA A 103 1.39 -7.52 11.04
N VAL A 104 0.08 -7.38 10.84
CA VAL A 104 -0.64 -8.08 9.77
C VAL A 104 -0.16 -7.60 8.40
N GLY A 105 -0.02 -6.29 8.20
CA GLY A 105 0.52 -5.74 6.95
C GLY A 105 1.94 -6.24 6.67
N ALA A 106 2.81 -6.23 7.69
CA ALA A 106 4.21 -6.65 7.56
C ALA A 106 4.31 -8.16 7.27
N ALA A 107 3.59 -8.99 8.01
CA ALA A 107 3.54 -10.43 7.78
C ALA A 107 2.97 -10.76 6.40
N GLY A 108 1.91 -10.05 5.98
CA GLY A 108 1.32 -10.21 4.65
C GLY A 108 2.31 -9.87 3.53
N ALA A 109 3.16 -8.85 3.71
CA ALA A 109 4.14 -8.43 2.71
C ALA A 109 5.27 -9.43 2.50
N LEU A 110 5.58 -10.30 3.49
CA LEU A 110 6.71 -11.23 3.41
C LEU A 110 6.60 -12.19 2.22
N VAL A 111 5.43 -12.79 2.02
CA VAL A 111 5.21 -13.81 0.98
C VAL A 111 5.41 -13.28 -0.45
N PRO A 112 4.69 -12.21 -0.89
CA PRO A 112 4.89 -11.68 -2.25
C PRO A 112 6.29 -11.10 -2.44
N THR A 113 6.90 -10.51 -1.39
CA THR A 113 8.29 -10.05 -1.46
C THR A 113 9.26 -11.20 -1.71
N ALA A 114 9.15 -12.28 -0.92
CA ALA A 114 9.99 -13.46 -1.07
C ALA A 114 9.80 -14.12 -2.44
N ALA A 115 8.56 -14.19 -2.94
CA ALA A 115 8.26 -14.72 -4.27
C ALA A 115 8.91 -13.89 -5.39
N ALA A 116 8.78 -12.56 -5.33
CA ALA A 116 9.39 -11.67 -6.32
C ALA A 116 10.93 -11.75 -6.32
N ILE A 117 11.56 -11.79 -5.14
CA ILE A 117 13.01 -11.96 -5.02
C ILE A 117 13.45 -13.32 -5.57
N SER A 118 12.73 -14.39 -5.20
CA SER A 118 13.04 -15.75 -5.67
C SER A 118 12.92 -15.87 -7.18
N PHE A 119 11.90 -15.23 -7.78
CA PHE A 119 11.77 -15.15 -9.23
C PHE A 119 12.95 -14.41 -9.86
N GLY A 120 13.35 -13.26 -9.30
CA GLY A 120 14.47 -12.47 -9.80
C GLY A 120 15.80 -13.24 -9.76
N LEU A 121 16.04 -13.98 -8.68
CA LEU A 121 17.22 -14.85 -8.53
C LEU A 121 17.19 -16.03 -9.52
N ALA A 122 16.05 -16.70 -9.68
CA ALA A 122 15.92 -17.86 -10.55
C ALA A 122 16.06 -17.53 -12.05
N ASN A 123 15.87 -16.26 -12.43
CA ASN A 123 15.93 -15.79 -13.82
C ASN A 123 17.11 -14.85 -14.09
N ASP A 124 18.04 -14.68 -13.14
CA ASP A 124 19.17 -13.75 -13.24
C ASP A 124 18.77 -12.30 -13.61
N THR A 125 17.59 -11.85 -13.13
CA THR A 125 17.06 -10.51 -13.41
C THR A 125 17.10 -9.57 -12.20
N LEU A 126 17.50 -10.07 -11.03
CA LEU A 126 17.53 -9.28 -9.80
C LEU A 126 18.65 -8.23 -9.84
N THR A 127 18.28 -6.96 -9.92
CA THR A 127 19.21 -5.83 -9.84
C THR A 127 18.84 -4.91 -8.67
N LEU A 128 19.72 -4.80 -7.68
CA LEU A 128 19.42 -4.05 -6.44
C LEU A 128 20.03 -2.65 -6.39
N ALA A 129 21.08 -2.38 -7.17
CA ALA A 129 21.79 -1.10 -7.10
C ALA A 129 20.87 0.10 -7.36
N TRP A 130 20.07 0.05 -8.43
CA TRP A 130 19.15 1.13 -8.78
C TRP A 130 17.97 1.27 -7.81
N PRO A 131 17.26 0.20 -7.42
CA PRO A 131 16.23 0.30 -6.37
C PRO A 131 16.76 0.86 -5.05
N LEU A 132 17.94 0.43 -4.59
CA LEU A 132 18.53 0.93 -3.34
C LEU A 132 18.94 2.40 -3.46
N ALA A 133 19.55 2.81 -4.58
CA ALA A 133 19.85 4.21 -4.84
C ALA A 133 18.57 5.06 -4.89
N ALA A 134 17.50 4.55 -5.51
CA ALA A 134 16.21 5.22 -5.57
C ALA A 134 15.56 5.39 -4.19
N VAL A 135 15.66 4.39 -3.31
CA VAL A 135 15.18 4.50 -1.91
C VAL A 135 15.92 5.60 -1.15
N VAL A 136 17.26 5.64 -1.25
CA VAL A 136 18.07 6.69 -0.62
C VAL A 136 17.71 8.07 -1.19
N ALA A 137 17.62 8.18 -2.51
CA ALA A 137 17.24 9.42 -3.18
C ALA A 137 15.83 9.88 -2.77
N ALA A 138 14.86 8.96 -2.69
CA ALA A 138 13.50 9.27 -2.27
C ALA A 138 13.46 9.76 -0.82
N ALA A 139 14.21 9.15 0.09
CA ALA A 139 14.30 9.60 1.48
C ALA A 139 14.91 11.01 1.60
N VAL A 140 15.99 11.29 0.86
CA VAL A 140 16.63 12.61 0.84
C VAL A 140 15.68 13.67 0.25
N ILE A 141 15.07 13.38 -0.90
CA ILE A 141 14.14 14.31 -1.56
C ILE A 141 12.91 14.56 -0.69
N GLY A 142 12.33 13.51 -0.10
CA GLY A 142 11.20 13.62 0.83
C GLY A 142 11.54 14.51 2.02
N HIS A 143 12.69 14.28 2.66
CA HIS A 143 13.15 15.09 3.77
C HIS A 143 13.36 16.56 3.40
N VAL A 144 14.02 16.84 2.26
CA VAL A 144 14.26 18.21 1.78
C VAL A 144 12.93 18.91 1.44
N ALA A 145 12.01 18.20 0.80
CA ALA A 145 10.69 18.73 0.49
C ALA A 145 9.92 19.08 1.77
N TRP A 146 9.88 18.17 2.75
CA TRP A 146 9.23 18.40 4.03
C TRP A 146 9.84 19.58 4.79
N TRP A 147 11.17 19.61 4.90
CA TRP A 147 11.90 20.71 5.52
C TRP A 147 11.59 22.07 4.84
N SER A 148 11.44 22.07 3.52
CA SER A 148 11.07 23.29 2.77
C SER A 148 9.64 23.73 3.09
N VAL A 149 8.70 22.80 3.23
CA VAL A 149 7.33 23.09 3.65
C VAL A 149 7.30 23.63 5.07
N GLU A 150 8.05 23.04 6.00
CA GLU A 150 8.18 23.53 7.39
C GLU A 150 8.68 24.97 7.46
N ARG A 151 9.61 25.35 6.57
CA ARG A 151 10.14 26.72 6.47
C ARG A 151 9.14 27.73 5.89
N VAL A 152 8.29 27.32 4.95
CA VAL A 152 7.40 28.22 4.21
C VAL A 152 5.99 28.27 4.79
N ARG A 153 5.53 27.17 5.40
CA ARG A 153 4.16 26.93 5.87
C ARG A 153 4.15 26.26 7.27
N PRO A 154 4.72 26.90 8.30
CA PRO A 154 4.83 26.29 9.64
C PRO A 154 3.45 25.97 10.26
N ASP A 155 2.43 26.79 9.99
CA ASP A 155 1.07 26.58 10.50
C ASP A 155 0.41 25.33 9.89
N ASP A 156 0.63 25.09 8.59
CA ASP A 156 0.11 23.91 7.90
C ASP A 156 0.80 22.64 8.41
N VAL A 157 2.11 22.71 8.66
CA VAL A 157 2.88 21.62 9.26
C VAL A 157 2.40 21.29 10.67
N ALA A 158 2.10 22.30 11.48
CA ALA A 158 1.54 22.08 12.82
C ALA A 158 0.18 21.36 12.77
N ALA A 159 -0.61 21.56 11.71
CA ALA A 159 -1.91 20.91 11.55
C ALA A 159 -1.82 19.43 11.15
N VAL A 160 -0.84 19.05 10.31
CA VAL A 160 -0.69 17.66 9.82
C VAL A 160 0.30 16.82 10.64
N GLY A 161 1.13 17.45 11.47
CA GLY A 161 2.08 16.76 12.33
C GLY A 161 3.21 16.06 11.57
N ALA A 162 3.85 15.08 12.22
CA ALA A 162 4.96 14.35 11.61
C ALA A 162 4.51 13.37 10.51
N ALA A 163 3.20 13.12 10.37
CA ALA A 163 2.67 12.29 9.29
C ALA A 163 2.99 12.82 7.88
N GLY A 164 3.28 14.12 7.75
CA GLY A 164 3.62 14.70 6.45
C GLY A 164 5.09 14.55 6.05
N ALA A 165 5.98 14.17 6.97
CA ALA A 165 7.42 14.00 6.76
C ALA A 165 7.78 12.64 6.15
#